data_AF-A0A317DUJ0-F1
#
_entry.id   AF-A0A317DUJ0-F1
#
_cell.length_a   1.000
_cell.length_b   1.000
_cell.length_c   1.000
_cell.angle_alpha   90.00
_cell.angle_beta   90.00
_cell.angle_gamma   90.00
#
_symmetry.space_group_name_H-M   'P 1'
#
loop_
_entity.id
_entity.type
_entity.pdbx_description
1 polymer ?
#
loop_
_entity_poly.entity_id
_entity_poly.type
_entity_poly.pdbx_seq_one_letter_code
_entity_poly.pdbx_strand_id
1 'polypeptide(L)'
;MHDATTDFRVIGPATDVRRWTLRFFVEFHLELYRLITPYFDGDIEVAVLAAAAVVSSGPDPFEGGDLPDFTTTTLIVASGLARTTVRRKLGRLVTLGFIEKIAEGTYRLLPAALLTPSFRALVEQIGGAIEGYFTRCLDHGFFRIVPDRLPDGDAPTAGPARQIRPIADEGRWQRLALVFFSFLVGVYRVRTSVLDDDLHYILIMDVVGLYTGAPFFNTPTHREAAASLDVLLGELQAGCTAQYIARETGLPRETVRRKLALMVERDYLTKIDNRYIHTIGVLRRPSIISAVLELEDAVMAMANHCLKERLFFVVDGAA
;
A
#
# COMPACT_ATOMS: atom_id res chain seq x y z
N MET A 1 3.46 10.45 32.92
CA MET A 1 2.36 9.49 33.15
C MET A 1 1.29 9.87 32.13
N HIS A 2 1.39 9.35 30.91
CA HIS A 2 0.49 9.70 29.81
C HIS A 2 -0.83 8.97 30.00
N ASP A 3 -1.93 9.72 29.88
CA ASP A 3 -3.29 9.27 30.11
C ASP A 3 -3.66 8.14 29.14
N ALA A 4 -3.97 6.97 29.69
CA ALA A 4 -4.07 5.71 28.96
C ALA A 4 -5.47 5.41 28.40
N THR A 5 -6.35 6.42 28.29
CA THR A 5 -7.80 6.18 28.14
C THR A 5 -8.52 7.04 27.11
N THR A 6 -7.83 7.94 26.40
CA THR A 6 -8.49 8.56 25.24
C THR A 6 -8.22 7.71 24.02
N ASP A 7 -9.22 6.94 23.59
CA ASP A 7 -9.20 6.30 22.28
C ASP A 7 -9.12 7.40 21.22
N PHE A 8 -8.19 7.27 20.28
CA PHE A 8 -7.95 8.22 19.20
C PHE A 8 -8.21 7.56 17.86
N ARG A 9 -8.72 8.35 16.91
CA ARG A 9 -8.81 7.98 15.51
C ARG A 9 -8.13 9.00 14.62
N VAL A 10 -7.61 8.51 13.51
CA VAL A 10 -7.16 9.31 12.38
C VAL A 10 -8.38 9.65 11.52
N ILE A 11 -8.56 10.94 11.22
CA ILE A 11 -9.48 11.42 10.20
C ILE A 11 -8.70 11.91 8.99
N GLY A 12 -9.29 11.70 7.81
CA GLY A 12 -8.67 11.95 6.53
C GLY A 12 -8.67 13.44 6.14
N PRO A 13 -8.06 13.74 4.99
CA PRO A 13 -7.94 15.09 4.49
C PRO A 13 -9.29 15.72 4.15
N ALA A 14 -9.34 17.05 4.15
CA ALA A 14 -10.38 17.76 3.40
C ALA A 14 -10.28 17.42 1.89
N THR A 15 -11.39 17.51 1.17
CA THR A 15 -11.53 17.06 -0.23
C THR A 15 -10.52 17.68 -1.20
N ASP A 16 -9.91 18.80 -0.84
CA ASP A 16 -8.98 19.61 -1.62
C ASP A 16 -7.51 19.15 -1.58
N VAL A 17 -7.13 18.19 -0.73
CA VAL A 17 -5.71 17.74 -0.63
C VAL A 17 -5.47 16.27 -1.01
N ARG A 18 -6.47 15.58 -1.59
CA ARG A 18 -6.42 14.15 -1.97
C ARG A 18 -5.21 13.77 -2.86
N ARG A 19 -4.85 14.61 -3.84
CA ARG A 19 -3.69 14.33 -4.71
C ARG A 19 -2.37 14.25 -3.96
N TRP A 20 -2.26 14.98 -2.85
CA TRP A 20 -1.06 14.96 -2.02
C TRP A 20 -0.97 13.70 -1.17
N THR A 21 -2.09 13.27 -0.61
CA THR A 21 -2.20 11.97 0.07
C THR A 21 -1.87 10.83 -0.89
N LEU A 22 -2.38 10.88 -2.14
CA LEU A 22 -2.06 9.87 -3.15
C LEU A 22 -0.56 9.83 -3.48
N ARG A 23 0.12 10.97 -3.56
CA ARG A 23 1.57 11.00 -3.77
C ARG A 23 2.32 10.31 -2.64
N PHE A 24 2.06 10.69 -1.39
CA PHE A 24 2.73 10.07 -0.24
C PHE A 24 2.40 8.58 -0.13
N PHE A 25 1.18 8.19 -0.48
CA PHE A 25 0.80 6.80 -0.58
C PHE A 25 1.61 6.06 -1.65
N VAL A 26 1.80 6.64 -2.84
CA VAL A 26 2.62 6.04 -3.92
C VAL A 26 4.08 5.90 -3.48
N GLU A 27 4.66 6.92 -2.83
CA GLU A 27 6.01 6.86 -2.28
C GLU A 27 6.14 5.74 -1.23
N PHE A 28 5.20 5.69 -0.29
CA PHE A 28 5.09 4.63 0.72
C PHE A 28 4.93 3.25 0.08
N HIS A 29 4.08 3.11 -0.94
CA HIS A 29 3.84 1.84 -1.62
C HIS A 29 5.09 1.34 -2.37
N LEU A 30 5.85 2.23 -3.01
CA LEU A 30 7.13 1.88 -3.64
C LEU A 30 8.19 1.49 -2.60
N GLU A 31 8.20 2.15 -1.44
CA GLU A 31 9.05 1.77 -0.31
C GLU A 31 8.71 0.36 0.19
N LEU A 32 7.43 0.06 0.42
CA LEU A 32 6.97 -1.28 0.79
C LEU A 32 7.37 -2.33 -0.24
N TYR A 33 7.22 -2.04 -1.53
CA TYR A 33 7.64 -2.94 -2.60
C TYR A 33 9.14 -3.28 -2.49
N ARG A 34 9.99 -2.27 -2.27
CA ARG A 34 11.45 -2.45 -2.14
C ARG A 34 11.82 -3.25 -0.88
N LEU A 35 11.05 -3.13 0.20
CA LEU A 35 11.26 -3.89 1.43
C LEU A 35 10.84 -5.36 1.26
N ILE A 36 9.66 -5.59 0.69
CA ILE A 36 9.01 -6.91 0.71
C ILE A 36 9.50 -7.81 -0.40
N THR A 37 9.65 -7.29 -1.63
CA THR A 37 9.96 -8.17 -2.77
C THR A 37 11.28 -8.91 -2.64
N PRO A 38 12.39 -8.37 -2.08
CA PRO A 38 13.60 -9.15 -1.88
C PRO A 38 13.39 -10.40 -1.01
N TYR A 39 12.46 -10.35 -0.05
CA TYR A 39 12.11 -11.51 0.78
C TYR A 39 11.44 -12.63 -0.02
N PHE A 40 10.81 -12.28 -1.15
CA PHE A 40 10.14 -13.20 -2.06
C PHE A 40 10.84 -13.23 -3.44
N ASP A 41 12.18 -13.18 -3.44
CA ASP A 41 13.04 -13.26 -4.63
C ASP A 41 12.70 -12.24 -5.75
N GLY A 42 12.30 -11.04 -5.37
CA GLY A 42 11.90 -9.97 -6.30
C GLY A 42 10.50 -10.11 -6.88
N ASP A 43 9.65 -11.01 -6.36
CA ASP A 43 8.37 -11.37 -6.96
C ASP A 43 7.18 -10.86 -6.14
N ILE A 44 6.64 -9.71 -6.55
CA ILE A 44 5.52 -9.09 -5.82
C ILE A 44 4.24 -9.93 -5.83
N GLU A 45 3.99 -10.69 -6.89
CA GLU A 45 2.82 -11.58 -6.95
C GLU A 45 2.91 -12.64 -5.85
N VAL A 46 4.12 -13.13 -5.56
CA VAL A 46 4.37 -14.12 -4.50
C VAL A 46 4.22 -13.48 -3.12
N ALA A 47 4.72 -12.26 -2.93
CA ALA A 47 4.53 -11.50 -1.69
C ALA A 47 3.05 -11.24 -1.38
N VAL A 48 2.25 -10.87 -2.39
CA VAL A 48 0.80 -10.68 -2.23
C VAL A 48 0.09 -11.99 -1.91
N LEU A 49 0.51 -13.10 -2.52
CA LEU A 49 -0.02 -14.41 -2.16
C LEU A 49 0.38 -14.85 -0.75
N ALA A 50 1.58 -14.51 -0.28
CA ALA A 50 2.01 -14.74 1.08
C ALA A 50 1.12 -13.99 2.06
N ALA A 51 0.88 -12.69 1.81
CA ALA A 51 -0.05 -11.88 2.60
C ALA A 51 -1.47 -12.45 2.60
N ALA A 52 -1.98 -12.88 1.43
CA ALA A 52 -3.28 -13.51 1.31
C ALA A 52 -3.38 -14.83 2.08
N ALA A 53 -2.30 -15.64 2.11
CA ALA A 53 -2.23 -16.85 2.91
C ALA A 53 -2.31 -16.54 4.40
N VAL A 54 -1.55 -15.55 4.88
CA VAL A 54 -1.58 -15.12 6.30
C VAL A 54 -2.99 -14.68 6.70
N VAL A 55 -3.63 -13.83 5.90
CA VAL A 55 -5.01 -13.36 6.17
C VAL A 55 -6.02 -14.50 6.12
N SER A 56 -5.83 -15.47 5.23
CA SER A 56 -6.74 -16.63 5.08
C SER A 56 -6.60 -17.65 6.21
N SER A 57 -5.49 -17.62 6.96
CA SER A 57 -5.24 -18.51 8.10
C SER A 57 -5.93 -18.07 9.39
N GLY A 58 -6.65 -16.95 9.40
CA GLY A 58 -7.45 -16.51 10.53
C GLY A 58 -6.77 -15.44 11.40
N PRO A 59 -7.33 -15.16 12.59
CA PRO A 59 -6.93 -14.01 13.41
C PRO A 59 -5.58 -14.18 14.11
N ASP A 60 -5.09 -15.40 14.28
CA ASP A 60 -3.81 -15.67 14.95
C ASP A 60 -2.97 -16.74 14.23
N PRO A 61 -2.30 -16.38 13.12
CA PRO A 61 -1.42 -17.27 12.40
C PRO A 61 -0.05 -17.44 13.07
N PHE A 62 0.21 -16.78 14.21
CA PHE A 62 1.50 -16.80 14.91
C PHE A 62 1.48 -17.75 16.12
N GLU A 63 0.31 -17.97 16.71
CA GLU A 63 0.13 -19.02 17.72
C GLU A 63 0.33 -20.41 17.08
N GLY A 64 1.37 -21.12 17.51
CA GLY A 64 1.67 -22.46 17.01
C GLY A 64 0.49 -23.39 17.27
N GLY A 65 -0.17 -23.84 16.20
CA GLY A 65 -1.38 -24.65 16.26
C GLY A 65 -1.80 -25.16 14.88
N ASP A 66 -2.92 -25.89 14.83
CA ASP A 66 -3.50 -26.35 13.57
C ASP A 66 -4.23 -25.18 12.90
N LEU A 67 -3.52 -24.50 12.00
CA LEU A 67 -4.10 -23.41 11.22
C LEU A 67 -5.08 -23.96 10.17
N PRO A 68 -6.17 -23.23 9.89
CA PRO A 68 -7.16 -23.65 8.91
C PRO A 68 -6.51 -23.76 7.52
N ASP A 69 -6.88 -24.83 6.82
CA ASP A 69 -6.55 -25.00 5.41
C ASP A 69 -7.28 -23.97 4.55
N PHE A 70 -6.63 -23.52 3.48
CA PHE A 70 -7.22 -22.65 2.48
C PHE A 70 -7.03 -23.22 1.08
N THR A 71 -7.92 -22.83 0.17
CA THR A 71 -7.92 -23.33 -1.21
C THR A 71 -7.26 -22.35 -2.16
N THR A 72 -6.91 -22.83 -3.35
CA THR A 72 -6.50 -21.96 -4.47
C THR A 72 -7.55 -20.88 -4.76
N THR A 73 -8.85 -21.22 -4.64
CA THR A 73 -9.95 -20.27 -4.82
C THR A 73 -9.95 -19.19 -3.74
N THR A 74 -9.70 -19.56 -2.48
CA THR A 74 -9.57 -18.61 -1.36
C THR A 74 -8.50 -17.58 -1.66
N LEU A 75 -7.33 -18.02 -2.13
CA LEU A 75 -6.21 -17.13 -2.44
C LEU A 75 -6.46 -16.24 -3.67
N ILE A 76 -7.17 -16.74 -4.70
CA ILE A 76 -7.59 -15.92 -5.84
C ILE A 76 -8.50 -14.79 -5.36
N VAL A 77 -9.50 -15.10 -4.54
CA VAL A 77 -10.46 -14.11 -4.03
C VAL A 77 -9.79 -13.12 -3.11
N ALA A 78 -8.93 -13.60 -2.19
CA ALA A 78 -8.22 -12.73 -1.26
C ALA A 78 -7.27 -11.79 -2.01
N SER A 79 -6.36 -12.32 -2.83
CA SER A 79 -5.31 -11.55 -3.49
C SER A 79 -5.80 -10.65 -4.63
N GLY A 80 -6.95 -10.96 -5.24
CA GLY A 80 -7.39 -10.32 -6.48
C GLY A 80 -6.57 -10.72 -7.72
N LEU A 81 -5.66 -11.69 -7.61
CA LEU A 81 -4.81 -12.11 -8.72
C LEU A 81 -5.52 -13.09 -9.64
N ALA A 82 -5.17 -13.03 -10.94
CA ALA A 82 -5.66 -13.98 -11.92
C ALA A 82 -5.36 -15.44 -11.54
N ARG A 83 -6.32 -16.34 -11.78
CA ARG A 83 -6.21 -17.79 -11.48
C ARG A 83 -4.91 -18.41 -12.00
N THR A 84 -4.51 -18.06 -13.21
CA THR A 84 -3.29 -18.57 -13.85
C THR A 84 -2.04 -18.11 -13.10
N THR A 85 -2.00 -16.86 -12.66
CA THR A 85 -0.94 -16.31 -11.81
C THR A 85 -0.86 -17.05 -10.48
N VAL A 86 -1.99 -17.18 -9.76
CA VAL A 86 -2.03 -17.90 -8.47
C VAL A 86 -1.51 -19.32 -8.62
N ARG A 87 -2.05 -20.11 -9.55
CA ARG A 87 -1.62 -21.49 -9.77
C ARG A 87 -0.12 -21.62 -10.09
N ARG A 88 0.40 -20.70 -10.90
CA ARG A 88 1.82 -20.68 -11.28
C ARG A 88 2.73 -20.32 -10.09
N LYS A 89 2.29 -19.43 -9.21
CA LYS A 89 3.12 -18.87 -8.13
C LYS A 89 3.03 -19.64 -6.80
N LEU A 90 1.97 -20.43 -6.58
CA LEU A 90 1.82 -21.24 -5.38
C LEU A 90 2.97 -22.22 -5.16
N GLY A 91 3.48 -22.83 -6.23
CA GLY A 91 4.65 -23.71 -6.14
C GLY A 91 5.86 -23.01 -5.51
N ARG A 92 6.03 -21.70 -5.77
CA ARG A 92 7.12 -20.92 -5.19
C ARG A 92 6.92 -20.68 -3.69
N LEU A 93 5.69 -20.37 -3.24
CA LEU A 93 5.42 -20.26 -1.80
C LEU A 93 5.66 -21.56 -1.04
N VAL A 94 5.37 -22.71 -1.68
CA VAL A 94 5.71 -24.03 -1.13
C VAL A 94 7.23 -24.21 -1.07
N THR A 95 7.96 -23.89 -2.15
CA THR A 95 9.43 -23.97 -2.17
C THR A 95 10.10 -23.07 -1.14
N LEU A 96 9.54 -21.88 -0.88
CA LEU A 96 10.02 -20.95 0.15
C LEU A 96 9.69 -21.42 1.57
N GLY A 97 8.93 -22.51 1.75
CA GLY A 97 8.52 -23.00 3.06
C GLY A 97 7.53 -22.08 3.77
N PHE A 98 6.82 -21.23 3.04
CA PHE A 98 5.83 -20.30 3.60
C PHE A 98 4.47 -20.98 3.81
N ILE A 99 4.14 -21.91 2.91
CA ILE A 99 2.93 -22.74 2.96
C ILE A 99 3.31 -24.19 2.67
N GLU A 100 2.49 -25.14 3.11
CA GLU A 100 2.55 -26.54 2.70
C GLU A 100 1.33 -26.92 1.87
N LYS A 101 1.48 -27.92 1.00
CA LYS A 101 0.37 -28.48 0.21
C LYS A 101 -0.19 -29.70 0.93
N ILE A 102 -1.42 -29.61 1.39
CA ILE A 102 -2.12 -30.69 2.10
C ILE A 102 -2.77 -31.66 1.12
N ALA A 103 -3.42 -31.12 0.09
CA ALA A 103 -4.09 -31.89 -0.96
C ALA A 103 -4.07 -31.12 -2.29
N GLU A 104 -4.65 -31.69 -3.36
CA GLU A 104 -4.74 -30.99 -4.63
C GLU A 104 -5.60 -29.71 -4.49
N GLY A 105 -4.96 -28.56 -4.71
CA GLY A 105 -5.62 -27.25 -4.60
C GLY A 105 -5.81 -26.74 -3.17
N THR A 106 -5.37 -27.47 -2.14
CA THR A 106 -5.51 -27.13 -0.72
C THR A 106 -4.16 -26.99 -0.04
N TYR A 107 -3.99 -25.92 0.72
CA TYR A 107 -2.73 -25.49 1.31
C TYR A 107 -2.94 -25.03 2.76
N ARG A 108 -1.85 -25.00 3.52
CA ARG A 108 -1.81 -24.49 4.89
C ARG A 108 -0.61 -23.58 5.08
N LEU A 109 -0.78 -22.50 5.84
CA LEU A 109 0.31 -21.62 6.23
C LEU A 109 1.22 -22.33 7.23
N LEU A 110 2.53 -22.14 7.12
CA LEU A 110 3.49 -22.67 8.09
C LEU A 110 3.86 -21.56 9.09
N PRO A 111 3.39 -21.61 10.36
CA PRO A 111 3.68 -20.56 11.35
C PRO A 111 5.19 -20.30 11.52
N ALA A 112 6.00 -21.36 11.42
CA ALA A 112 7.45 -21.27 11.52
C ALA A 112 8.08 -20.28 10.51
N ALA A 113 7.47 -20.09 9.33
CA ALA A 113 7.92 -19.11 8.35
C ALA A 113 7.78 -17.66 8.86
N LEU A 114 6.74 -17.39 9.64
CA LEU A 114 6.46 -16.09 10.24
C LEU A 114 7.28 -15.81 11.50
N LEU A 115 7.85 -16.84 12.13
CA LEU A 115 8.64 -16.73 13.35
C LEU A 115 10.15 -16.59 13.09
N THR A 116 10.58 -16.54 11.82
CA THR A 116 12.01 -16.42 11.51
C THR A 116 12.55 -15.02 11.86
N PRO A 117 13.82 -14.90 12.29
CA PRO A 117 14.44 -13.59 12.53
C PRO A 117 14.40 -12.68 11.30
N SER A 118 14.56 -13.26 10.11
CA SER A 118 14.51 -12.52 8.84
C SER A 118 13.12 -11.92 8.56
N PHE A 119 12.06 -12.66 8.86
CA PHE A 119 10.69 -12.19 8.70
C PHE A 119 10.37 -11.09 9.71
N ARG A 120 10.78 -11.26 10.97
CA ARG A 120 10.66 -10.22 11.99
C ARG A 120 11.35 -8.92 11.57
N ALA A 121 12.59 -9.01 11.08
CA ALA A 121 13.33 -7.84 10.60
C ALA A 121 12.65 -7.13 9.42
N LEU A 122 11.98 -7.89 8.53
CA LEU A 122 11.15 -7.32 7.46
C LEU A 122 9.94 -6.55 8.05
N VAL A 123 9.21 -7.16 8.99
CA VAL A 123 8.04 -6.54 9.62
C VAL A 123 8.41 -5.28 10.40
N GLU A 124 9.57 -5.26 11.06
CA GLU A 124 10.08 -4.08 11.75
C GLU A 124 10.38 -2.93 10.77
N GLN A 125 10.99 -3.22 9.61
CA GLN A 125 11.21 -2.23 8.56
C GLN A 125 9.90 -1.71 7.97
N ILE A 126 8.92 -2.59 7.74
CA ILE A 126 7.56 -2.20 7.31
C ILE A 126 6.92 -1.27 8.35
N GLY A 127 7.08 -1.58 9.64
CA GLY A 127 6.61 -0.72 10.73
C GLY A 127 7.22 0.68 10.68
N GLY A 128 8.53 0.78 10.42
CA GLY A 128 9.21 2.06 10.22
C GLY A 128 8.68 2.83 9.00
N ALA A 129 8.41 2.14 7.89
CA ALA A 129 7.83 2.76 6.69
C ALA A 129 6.40 3.29 6.94
N ILE A 130 5.57 2.53 7.65
CA ILE A 130 4.21 2.94 8.06
C ILE A 130 4.29 4.16 8.98
N GLU A 131 5.15 4.13 9.99
CA GLU A 131 5.36 5.26 10.90
C GLU A 131 5.80 6.53 10.15
N GLY A 132 6.78 6.39 9.24
CA GLY A 132 7.27 7.49 8.42
C GLY A 132 6.19 8.07 7.51
N TYR A 133 5.37 7.21 6.89
CA TYR A 133 4.24 7.64 6.07
C TYR A 133 3.20 8.41 6.87
N PHE A 134 2.76 7.87 8.01
CA PHE A 134 1.77 8.53 8.88
C PHE A 134 2.31 9.85 9.46
N THR A 135 3.57 9.89 9.90
CA THR A 135 4.22 11.11 10.38
C THR A 135 4.21 12.19 9.30
N ARG A 136 4.62 11.87 8.05
CA ARG A 136 4.53 12.83 6.94
C ARG A 136 3.09 13.30 6.70
N CYS A 137 2.11 12.40 6.74
CA CYS A 137 0.72 12.79 6.56
C CYS A 137 0.20 13.73 7.66
N LEU A 138 0.65 13.55 8.91
CA LEU A 138 0.32 14.42 10.04
C LEU A 138 1.01 15.79 9.90
N ASP A 139 2.32 15.80 9.58
CA ASP A 139 3.13 17.02 9.44
C ASP A 139 2.60 17.93 8.32
N HIS A 140 2.09 17.33 7.25
CA HIS A 140 1.46 18.04 6.14
C HIS A 140 -0.03 18.32 6.33
N GLY A 141 -0.61 17.94 7.48
CA GLY A 141 -2.01 18.18 7.82
C GLY A 141 -3.03 17.38 7.01
N PHE A 142 -2.59 16.34 6.28
CA PHE A 142 -3.47 15.43 5.55
C PHE A 142 -4.22 14.51 6.50
N PHE A 143 -3.56 14.09 7.57
CA PHE A 143 -4.18 13.35 8.66
C PHE A 143 -4.32 14.26 9.87
N ARG A 144 -5.37 14.01 10.64
CA ARG A 144 -5.53 14.58 11.98
C ARG A 144 -5.89 13.47 12.94
N ILE A 145 -5.32 13.52 14.13
CA ILE A 145 -5.65 12.62 15.22
C ILE A 145 -6.67 13.34 16.10
N VAL A 146 -7.84 12.74 16.27
CA VAL A 146 -8.95 13.27 17.09
C VAL A 146 -9.36 12.23 18.14
N PRO A 147 -9.86 12.65 19.31
CA PRO A 147 -10.51 11.74 20.23
C PRO A 147 -11.67 10.99 19.57
N ASP A 148 -11.88 9.73 19.91
CA ASP A 148 -12.97 8.89 19.38
C ASP A 148 -14.34 9.43 19.77
N ARG A 149 -14.44 10.06 20.95
CA ARG A 149 -15.62 10.80 21.40
C ARG A 149 -15.30 12.28 21.43
N LEU A 150 -15.87 13.01 20.47
CA LEU A 150 -15.97 14.46 20.56
C LEU A 150 -17.14 14.81 21.51
N PRO A 151 -17.05 15.89 22.29
CA PRO A 151 -18.23 16.46 22.96
C PRO A 151 -19.35 16.71 21.94
N ASP A 152 -20.59 16.40 22.31
CA ASP A 152 -21.74 16.52 21.40
C ASP A 152 -21.83 17.92 20.78
N GLY A 153 -21.76 17.98 19.44
CA GLY A 153 -21.96 19.20 18.65
C GLY A 153 -20.69 19.93 18.20
N ASP A 154 -19.51 19.55 18.69
CA ASP A 154 -18.27 20.20 18.27
C ASP A 154 -17.71 19.58 16.99
N ALA A 155 -17.50 20.42 15.98
CA ALA A 155 -16.61 20.06 14.87
C ALA A 155 -15.21 19.83 15.46
N PRO A 156 -14.45 18.82 14.99
CA PRO A 156 -13.08 18.61 15.46
C PRO A 156 -12.26 19.87 15.21
N THR A 157 -12.00 20.62 16.28
CA THR A 157 -11.17 21.82 16.24
C THR A 157 -9.70 21.41 16.04
N ALA A 158 -8.90 22.32 15.49
CA ALA A 158 -7.47 22.11 15.34
C ALA A 158 -6.83 22.02 16.75
N GLY A 159 -6.68 20.80 17.25
CA GLY A 159 -5.93 20.51 18.46
C GLY A 159 -4.42 20.72 18.25
N PRO A 160 -3.61 20.51 19.30
CA PRO A 160 -2.16 20.56 19.17
C PRO A 160 -1.69 19.57 18.10
N ALA A 161 -0.58 19.90 17.43
CA ALA A 161 0.08 18.96 16.53
C ALA A 161 0.33 17.66 17.30
N ARG A 162 -0.03 16.52 16.72
CA ARG A 162 0.12 15.20 17.34
C ARG A 162 1.03 14.35 16.48
N GLN A 163 1.87 13.57 17.12
CA GLN A 163 2.74 12.60 16.47
C GLN A 163 2.35 11.20 16.91
N ILE A 164 2.74 10.21 16.11
CA ILE A 164 2.66 8.80 16.50
C ILE A 164 4.05 8.28 16.84
N ARG A 165 4.11 7.32 17.76
CA ARG A 165 5.33 6.61 18.12
C ARG A 165 5.05 5.12 18.31
N PRO A 166 6.00 4.25 17.94
CA PRO A 166 5.83 2.82 18.06
C PRO A 166 5.85 2.37 19.53
N ILE A 167 4.96 1.46 19.92
CA ILE A 167 4.94 0.92 21.29
C ILE A 167 6.07 -0.10 21.47
N ALA A 168 6.79 -0.07 22.59
CA ALA A 168 7.82 -1.05 22.92
C ALA A 168 7.20 -2.35 23.51
N ASP A 169 6.46 -3.09 22.67
CA ASP A 169 5.86 -4.39 23.01
C ASP A 169 6.40 -5.48 22.09
N GLU A 170 6.76 -6.63 22.67
CA GLU A 170 7.31 -7.78 21.96
C GLU A 170 6.25 -8.47 21.07
N GLY A 171 4.97 -8.43 21.44
CA GLY A 171 3.88 -8.96 20.61
C GLY A 171 3.46 -8.02 19.46
N ARG A 172 3.98 -6.79 19.42
CA ARG A 172 3.57 -5.75 18.46
C ARG A 172 3.79 -6.16 17.01
N TRP A 173 4.90 -6.82 16.71
CA TRP A 173 5.26 -7.13 15.32
C TRP A 173 4.30 -8.14 14.69
N GLN A 174 3.78 -9.11 15.46
CA GLN A 174 2.79 -10.07 14.97
C GLN A 174 1.49 -9.37 14.58
N ARG A 175 0.97 -8.53 15.49
CA ARG A 175 -0.22 -7.71 15.24
C ARG A 175 0.00 -6.74 14.08
N LEU A 176 1.19 -6.13 13.98
CA LEU A 176 1.55 -5.26 12.86
C LEU A 176 1.56 -6.01 11.53
N ALA A 177 2.13 -7.22 11.48
CA ALA A 177 2.15 -8.04 10.28
C ALA A 177 0.72 -8.37 9.80
N LEU A 178 -0.20 -8.69 10.72
CA LEU A 178 -1.61 -8.94 10.41
C LEU A 178 -2.31 -7.72 9.81
N VAL A 179 -2.20 -6.57 10.47
CA VAL A 179 -2.79 -5.31 9.99
C VAL A 179 -2.21 -4.96 8.63
N PHE A 180 -0.89 -5.06 8.48
CA PHE A 180 -0.19 -4.75 7.24
C PHE A 180 -0.60 -5.68 6.09
N PHE A 181 -0.63 -7.00 6.29
CA PHE A 181 -1.00 -7.92 5.21
C PHE A 181 -2.46 -7.81 4.82
N SER A 182 -3.35 -7.56 5.77
CA SER A 182 -4.75 -7.26 5.48
C SER A 182 -4.87 -6.01 4.61
N PHE A 183 -4.15 -4.94 4.97
CA PHE A 183 -4.07 -3.73 4.17
C PHE A 183 -3.47 -3.98 2.78
N LEU A 184 -2.35 -4.70 2.68
CA LEU A 184 -1.65 -4.98 1.42
C LEU A 184 -2.57 -5.73 0.44
N VAL A 185 -3.24 -6.77 0.93
CA VAL A 185 -4.22 -7.55 0.13
C VAL A 185 -5.39 -6.67 -0.30
N GLY A 186 -5.92 -5.83 0.59
CA GLY A 186 -6.96 -4.86 0.27
C GLY A 186 -6.55 -3.88 -0.84
N VAL A 187 -5.37 -3.27 -0.71
CA VAL A 187 -4.79 -2.36 -1.70
C VAL A 187 -4.67 -3.04 -3.06
N TYR A 188 -4.09 -4.23 -3.11
CA TYR A 188 -3.90 -4.91 -4.39
C TYR A 188 -5.20 -5.36 -5.03
N ARG A 189 -6.20 -5.78 -4.25
CA ARG A 189 -7.54 -6.11 -4.77
C ARG A 189 -8.21 -4.90 -5.42
N VAL A 190 -8.14 -3.73 -4.77
CA VAL A 190 -8.67 -2.48 -5.35
C VAL A 190 -7.94 -2.15 -6.65
N ARG A 191 -6.61 -2.21 -6.65
CA ARG A 191 -5.80 -1.75 -7.78
C ARG A 191 -5.82 -2.70 -8.98
N THR A 192 -5.87 -4.00 -8.75
CA THR A 192 -5.96 -5.01 -9.81
C THR A 192 -7.26 -4.88 -10.61
N SER A 193 -8.37 -4.51 -9.95
CA SER A 193 -9.66 -4.28 -10.60
C SER A 193 -9.66 -3.17 -11.66
N VAL A 194 -8.69 -2.25 -11.62
CA VAL A 194 -8.57 -1.12 -12.54
C VAL A 194 -7.50 -1.32 -13.62
N LEU A 195 -6.57 -2.26 -13.38
CA LEU A 195 -5.36 -2.46 -14.19
C LEU A 195 -5.22 -3.91 -14.65
N ASP A 196 -6.33 -4.49 -15.10
CA ASP A 196 -6.41 -5.80 -15.78
C ASP A 196 -5.74 -6.95 -15.00
N ASP A 197 -5.88 -6.96 -13.67
CA ASP A 197 -5.31 -7.96 -12.76
C ASP A 197 -3.77 -8.08 -12.84
N ASP A 198 -3.08 -7.03 -13.31
CA ASP A 198 -1.63 -7.05 -13.53
C ASP A 198 -0.86 -6.16 -12.54
N LEU A 199 -0.19 -6.79 -11.57
CA LEU A 199 0.62 -6.08 -10.58
C LEU A 199 1.78 -5.28 -11.17
N HIS A 200 2.29 -5.67 -12.34
CA HIS A 200 3.36 -4.89 -12.97
C HIS A 200 2.82 -3.58 -13.56
N TYR A 201 1.57 -3.54 -14.04
CA TYR A 201 0.96 -2.28 -14.47
C TYR A 201 0.81 -1.31 -13.32
N ILE A 202 0.39 -1.81 -12.16
CA ILE A 202 0.27 -1.05 -10.91
C ILE A 202 1.60 -0.36 -10.57
N LEU A 203 2.70 -1.11 -10.54
CA LEU A 203 4.03 -0.57 -10.21
C LEU A 203 4.54 0.41 -11.26
N ILE A 204 4.32 0.13 -12.54
CA ILE A 204 4.71 1.04 -13.63
C ILE A 204 3.90 2.35 -13.54
N MET A 205 2.58 2.27 -13.31
CA MET A 205 1.72 3.44 -13.12
C MET A 205 2.19 4.31 -11.94
N ASP A 206 2.57 3.70 -10.82
CA ASP A 206 3.07 4.38 -9.63
C ASP A 206 4.35 5.17 -9.94
N VAL A 207 5.34 4.52 -10.55
CA VAL A 207 6.61 5.18 -10.88
C VAL A 207 6.40 6.29 -11.89
N VAL A 208 5.56 6.07 -12.91
CA VAL A 208 5.23 7.12 -13.87
C VAL A 208 4.56 8.30 -13.16
N GLY A 209 3.51 8.04 -12.35
CA GLY A 209 2.75 9.09 -11.67
C GLY A 209 3.58 9.90 -10.69
N LEU A 210 4.45 9.24 -9.92
CA LEU A 210 5.33 9.91 -8.97
C LEU A 210 6.26 10.91 -9.66
N TYR A 211 6.88 10.48 -10.75
CA TYR A 211 7.88 11.28 -11.43
C TYR A 211 7.27 12.32 -12.38
N THR A 212 6.17 12.01 -13.05
CA THR A 212 5.45 13.01 -13.86
C THR A 212 4.83 14.09 -13.00
N GLY A 213 4.44 13.76 -11.76
CA GLY A 213 3.93 14.68 -10.74
C GLY A 213 5.01 15.55 -10.09
N ALA A 214 6.30 15.16 -10.13
CA ALA A 214 7.36 15.82 -9.38
C ALA A 214 7.47 17.36 -9.57
N PRO A 215 7.36 17.90 -10.79
CA PRO A 215 7.41 19.36 -11.02
C PRO A 215 6.27 20.12 -10.32
N PHE A 216 5.10 19.50 -10.13
CA PHE A 216 3.95 20.16 -9.53
C PHE A 216 4.12 20.36 -8.03
N PHE A 217 4.92 19.51 -7.40
CA PHE A 217 5.10 19.56 -5.96
C PHE A 217 6.17 20.56 -5.51
N ASN A 218 7.13 20.84 -6.37
CA ASN A 218 8.27 21.70 -6.03
C ASN A 218 8.00 23.18 -6.32
N THR A 219 6.91 23.51 -7.01
CA THR A 219 6.56 24.89 -7.40
C THR A 219 5.23 25.32 -6.79
N PRO A 220 5.18 26.34 -5.90
CA PRO A 220 3.95 26.77 -5.24
C PRO A 220 2.76 27.01 -6.18
N THR A 221 2.99 27.65 -7.32
CA THR A 221 1.96 27.91 -8.35
C THR A 221 1.36 26.63 -8.93
N HIS A 222 2.17 25.58 -9.09
CA HIS A 222 1.67 24.29 -9.55
C HIS A 222 1.00 23.48 -8.43
N ARG A 223 1.27 23.78 -7.16
CA ARG A 223 0.65 23.09 -6.02
C ARG A 223 -0.85 23.36 -5.92
N GLU A 224 -1.23 24.62 -6.07
CA GLU A 224 -2.64 25.04 -6.08
C GLU A 224 -3.38 24.40 -7.26
N ALA A 225 -2.76 24.41 -8.45
CA ALA A 225 -3.29 23.72 -9.62
C ALA A 225 -3.35 22.20 -9.42
N ALA A 226 -2.43 21.57 -8.69
CA ALA A 226 -2.39 20.11 -8.53
C ALA A 226 -3.15 19.59 -7.30
N ALA A 227 -3.90 20.43 -6.60
CA ALA A 227 -4.64 20.04 -5.39
C ALA A 227 -5.83 19.10 -5.68
N SER A 228 -6.52 19.29 -6.82
CA SER A 228 -7.71 18.51 -7.21
C SER A 228 -7.43 17.43 -8.26
N LEU A 229 -8.12 16.28 -8.16
CA LEU A 229 -8.15 15.23 -9.18
C LEU A 229 -8.65 15.72 -10.56
N ASP A 230 -9.34 16.86 -10.63
CA ASP A 230 -9.88 17.41 -11.87
C ASP A 230 -8.84 18.06 -12.80
N VAL A 231 -7.61 18.27 -12.34
CA VAL A 231 -6.63 19.02 -13.13
C VAL A 231 -5.97 18.16 -14.20
N LEU A 232 -6.00 18.65 -15.43
CA LEU A 232 -5.37 18.01 -16.58
C LEU A 232 -3.89 18.40 -16.63
N LEU A 233 -3.01 17.49 -16.21
CA LEU A 233 -1.57 17.77 -16.16
C LEU A 233 -0.93 17.87 -17.54
N GLY A 234 -1.54 17.29 -18.59
CA GLY A 234 -1.15 17.54 -19.99
C GLY A 234 0.35 17.48 -20.25
N GLU A 235 0.85 18.49 -20.96
CA GLU A 235 2.26 18.71 -21.30
C GLU A 235 3.14 19.16 -20.12
N LEU A 236 2.54 19.50 -18.97
CA LEU A 236 3.30 19.90 -17.77
C LEU A 236 3.98 18.70 -17.08
N GLN A 237 3.73 17.47 -17.55
CA GLN A 237 4.37 16.25 -17.06
C GLN A 237 5.79 16.08 -17.61
N ALA A 238 6.79 15.90 -16.74
CA ALA A 238 8.19 15.74 -17.16
C ALA A 238 8.49 14.44 -17.96
N GLY A 239 7.66 13.41 -17.81
CA GLY A 239 7.75 12.10 -18.47
C GLY A 239 8.89 11.19 -17.98
N CYS A 240 8.66 9.88 -17.97
CA CYS A 240 9.63 8.86 -17.53
C CYS A 240 10.22 8.05 -18.68
N THR A 241 11.47 7.62 -18.60
CA THR A 241 12.01 6.64 -19.56
C THR A 241 11.78 5.20 -19.09
N ALA A 242 11.71 4.23 -20.02
CA ALA A 242 11.61 2.82 -19.67
C ALA A 242 12.82 2.33 -18.83
N GLN A 243 14.01 2.91 -19.02
CA GLN A 243 15.20 2.57 -18.23
C GLN A 243 15.05 3.05 -16.78
N TYR A 244 14.53 4.25 -16.58
CA TYR A 244 14.23 4.77 -15.25
C TYR A 244 13.21 3.86 -14.55
N ILE A 245 12.10 3.54 -15.22
CA ILE A 245 11.05 2.69 -14.66
C ILE A 245 11.59 1.30 -14.27
N ALA A 246 12.39 0.67 -15.13
CA ALA A 246 13.02 -0.61 -14.83
C ALA A 246 13.93 -0.56 -13.58
N ARG A 247 14.68 0.53 -13.41
CA ARG A 247 15.52 0.72 -12.23
C ARG A 247 14.68 0.92 -10.96
N GLU A 248 13.67 1.78 -11.01
CA GLU A 248 12.86 2.09 -9.83
C GLU A 248 11.97 0.92 -9.37
N THR A 249 11.48 0.13 -10.33
CA THR A 249 10.64 -1.06 -10.05
C THR A 249 11.45 -2.34 -9.86
N GLY A 250 12.74 -2.37 -10.24
CA GLY A 250 13.52 -3.61 -10.28
C GLY A 250 13.08 -4.64 -11.34
N LEU A 251 12.08 -4.31 -12.17
CA LEU A 251 11.58 -5.21 -13.21
C LEU A 251 12.58 -5.32 -14.37
N PRO A 252 12.67 -6.49 -15.04
CA PRO A 252 13.48 -6.63 -16.24
C PRO A 252 13.09 -5.58 -17.29
N ARG A 253 14.10 -4.94 -17.91
CA ARG A 253 13.87 -3.84 -18.87
C ARG A 253 12.94 -4.25 -20.02
N GLU A 254 13.05 -5.49 -20.50
CA GLU A 254 12.19 -6.01 -21.56
C GLU A 254 10.73 -6.18 -21.10
N THR A 255 10.53 -6.66 -19.86
CA THR A 255 9.20 -6.70 -19.23
C THR A 255 8.60 -5.30 -19.17
N VAL A 256 9.37 -4.30 -18.71
CA VAL A 256 8.91 -2.91 -18.64
C VAL A 256 8.56 -2.36 -20.02
N ARG A 257 9.39 -2.57 -21.04
CA ARG A 257 9.11 -2.12 -22.42
C ARG A 257 7.82 -2.72 -22.98
N ARG A 258 7.66 -4.03 -22.87
CA ARG A 258 6.45 -4.73 -23.33
C ARG A 258 5.21 -4.22 -22.61
N LYS A 259 5.29 -4.02 -21.29
CA LYS A 259 4.17 -3.52 -20.48
C LYS A 259 3.83 -2.07 -20.82
N LEU A 260 4.82 -1.21 -21.00
CA LEU A 260 4.61 0.17 -21.44
C LEU A 260 3.93 0.25 -22.81
N ALA A 261 4.31 -0.60 -23.77
CA ALA A 261 3.65 -0.66 -25.07
C ALA A 261 2.16 -1.00 -24.95
N LEU A 262 1.82 -2.01 -24.15
CA LEU A 262 0.42 -2.39 -23.89
C LEU A 262 -0.35 -1.30 -23.12
N MET A 263 0.29 -0.60 -22.19
CA MET A 263 -0.34 0.50 -21.46
C MET A 263 -0.60 1.73 -22.34
N VAL A 264 0.24 1.95 -23.36
CA VAL A 264 -0.02 2.96 -24.39
C VAL A 264 -1.18 2.54 -25.29
N GLU A 265 -1.21 1.28 -25.72
CA GLU A 265 -2.32 0.71 -26.51
C GLU A 265 -3.67 0.82 -25.77
N ARG A 266 -3.67 0.62 -24.44
CA ARG A 266 -4.84 0.71 -23.56
C ARG A 266 -5.14 2.12 -23.06
N ASP A 267 -4.45 3.12 -23.59
CA ASP A 267 -4.65 4.54 -23.27
C ASP A 267 -4.48 4.86 -21.77
N TYR A 268 -3.66 4.10 -21.03
CA TYR A 268 -3.26 4.48 -19.68
C TYR A 268 -2.11 5.51 -19.72
N LEU A 269 -1.23 5.35 -20.69
CA LEU A 269 -0.04 6.16 -20.87
C LEU A 269 0.02 6.74 -22.27
N THR A 270 0.62 7.92 -22.40
CA THR A 270 1.00 8.50 -23.68
C THR A 270 2.52 8.49 -23.79
N LYS A 271 3.05 8.09 -24.96
CA LYS A 271 4.47 8.17 -25.27
C LYS A 271 4.76 9.45 -26.03
N ILE A 272 5.63 10.30 -25.47
CA ILE A 272 6.12 11.53 -26.10
C ILE A 272 7.63 11.37 -26.27
N ASP A 273 8.10 11.39 -27.51
CA ASP A 273 9.46 11.01 -27.91
C ASP A 273 9.87 9.63 -27.35
N ASN A 274 10.68 9.62 -26.30
CA ASN A 274 11.17 8.44 -25.60
C ASN A 274 10.75 8.40 -24.11
N ARG A 275 9.78 9.23 -23.75
CA ARG A 275 9.24 9.35 -22.39
C ARG A 275 7.78 8.93 -22.35
N TYR A 276 7.35 8.47 -21.18
CA TYR A 276 6.00 8.04 -20.90
C TYR A 276 5.40 8.97 -19.85
N ILE A 277 4.20 9.48 -20.15
CA ILE A 277 3.37 10.28 -19.24
C ILE A 277 2.04 9.59 -19.05
N HIS A 278 1.28 9.98 -18.03
CA HIS A 278 -0.13 9.58 -17.95
C HIS A 278 -0.91 10.20 -19.10
N THR A 279 -1.78 9.42 -19.74
CA THR A 279 -2.74 9.96 -20.70
C THR A 279 -3.56 11.07 -20.05
N ILE A 280 -3.83 12.15 -20.80
CA ILE A 280 -4.62 13.28 -20.31
C ILE A 280 -6.00 12.79 -19.86
N GLY A 281 -6.36 13.09 -18.61
CA GLY A 281 -7.65 12.70 -18.04
C GLY A 281 -7.73 11.26 -17.57
N VAL A 282 -6.66 10.44 -17.67
CA VAL A 282 -6.68 9.06 -17.17
C VAL A 282 -7.05 9.00 -15.68
N LEU A 283 -6.51 9.91 -14.86
CA LEU A 283 -6.82 10.00 -13.43
C LEU A 283 -8.25 10.44 -13.11
N ARG A 284 -9.01 10.92 -14.12
CA ARG A 284 -10.42 11.32 -14.00
C ARG A 284 -11.39 10.22 -14.43
N ARG A 285 -10.88 9.08 -14.90
CA ARG A 285 -11.74 7.94 -15.24
C ARG A 285 -12.52 7.50 -13.98
N PRO A 286 -13.83 7.26 -14.06
CA PRO A 286 -14.63 6.88 -12.89
C PRO A 286 -14.06 5.68 -12.11
N SER A 287 -13.52 4.67 -12.82
CA SER A 287 -12.88 3.52 -12.20
C SER A 287 -11.62 3.88 -11.41
N ILE A 288 -10.80 4.81 -11.91
CA ILE A 288 -9.60 5.28 -11.21
C ILE A 288 -9.98 6.14 -10.01
N ILE A 289 -10.97 7.03 -10.14
CA ILE A 289 -11.46 7.83 -9.01
C ILE A 289 -12.01 6.90 -7.91
N SER A 290 -12.84 5.92 -8.25
CA SER A 290 -13.37 4.95 -7.28
C SER A 290 -12.24 4.22 -6.55
N ALA A 291 -11.26 3.71 -7.29
CA ALA A 291 -10.12 3.03 -6.68
C ALA A 291 -9.28 3.95 -5.80
N VAL A 292 -9.07 5.23 -6.16
CA VAL A 292 -8.36 6.18 -5.29
C VAL A 292 -9.13 6.40 -3.98
N LEU A 293 -10.46 6.55 -4.04
CA LEU A 293 -11.29 6.69 -2.83
C LEU A 293 -11.24 5.43 -1.95
N GLU A 294 -11.35 4.25 -2.55
CA GLU A 294 -11.24 2.99 -1.83
C GLU A 294 -9.84 2.78 -1.21
N LEU A 295 -8.78 3.27 -1.88
CA LEU A 295 -7.43 3.27 -1.32
C LEU A 295 -7.27 4.26 -0.16
N GLU A 296 -7.86 5.45 -0.26
CA GLU A 296 -7.93 6.40 0.86
C GLU A 296 -8.61 5.74 2.07
N ASP A 297 -9.78 5.12 1.87
CA ASP A 297 -10.49 4.40 2.91
C ASP A 297 -9.66 3.25 3.52
N ALA A 298 -8.95 2.49 2.68
CA ALA A 298 -8.08 1.41 3.15
C ALA A 298 -6.90 1.93 3.99
N VAL A 299 -6.30 3.05 3.60
CA VAL A 299 -5.22 3.70 4.37
C VAL A 299 -5.76 4.21 5.71
N MET A 300 -6.93 4.85 5.71
CA MET A 300 -7.57 5.34 6.93
C MET A 300 -7.95 4.18 7.86
N ALA A 301 -8.46 3.09 7.31
CA ALA A 301 -8.77 1.87 8.06
C ALA A 301 -7.51 1.27 8.67
N MET A 302 -6.40 1.19 7.92
CA MET A 302 -5.10 0.74 8.45
C MET A 302 -4.63 1.61 9.60
N ALA A 303 -4.63 2.94 9.43
CA ALA A 303 -4.18 3.88 10.46
C ALA A 303 -4.97 3.74 11.76
N ASN A 304 -6.30 3.68 11.64
CA ASN A 304 -7.20 3.48 12.77
C ASN A 304 -7.03 2.10 13.41
N HIS A 305 -6.83 1.05 12.61
CA HIS A 305 -6.57 -0.29 13.13
C HIS A 305 -5.24 -0.34 13.90
N CYS A 306 -4.19 0.33 13.41
CA CYS A 306 -2.93 0.43 14.13
C CYS A 306 -3.05 1.13 15.49
N LEU A 307 -3.86 2.18 15.60
CA LEU A 307 -4.13 2.84 16.88
C LEU A 307 -4.92 1.93 17.83
N LYS A 308 -5.98 1.28 17.32
CA LYS A 308 -6.83 0.35 18.08
C LYS A 308 -6.04 -0.84 18.65
N GLU A 309 -5.17 -1.44 17.85
CA GLU A 309 -4.31 -2.58 18.26
C GLU A 309 -3.09 -2.15 19.09
N ARG A 310 -3.01 -0.86 19.44
CA ARG A 310 -1.90 -0.28 20.21
C ARG A 310 -0.56 -0.60 19.57
N LEU A 311 -0.46 -0.44 18.25
CA LEU A 311 0.80 -0.53 17.51
C LEU A 311 1.57 0.78 17.61
N PHE A 312 0.83 1.89 17.68
CA PHE A 312 1.35 3.22 17.92
C PHE A 312 0.64 3.88 19.09
N PHE A 313 1.33 4.75 19.82
CA PHE A 313 0.74 5.69 20.75
C PHE A 313 0.85 7.11 20.21
N VAL A 314 -0.11 7.94 20.62
CA VAL A 314 -0.17 9.35 20.24
C VAL A 314 0.60 10.16 21.28
N VAL A 315 1.48 11.06 20.80
CA VAL A 315 2.15 12.05 21.64
C VAL A 315 1.81 13.45 21.15
N ASP A 316 1.70 14.38 22.08
CA ASP A 316 1.62 15.79 21.71
C ASP A 316 2.97 16.20 21.10
N GLY A 317 2.92 16.84 19.94
CA GLY A 317 4.08 17.42 19.28
C GLY A 317 4.61 18.59 20.10
N ALA A 318 5.94 18.77 20.10
CA ALA A 318 6.53 19.99 20.63
C ALA A 318 6.01 21.17 19.79
N ALA A 319 5.42 22.17 20.49
CA ALA A 319 4.99 23.43 19.88
C ALA A 319 6.19 24.25 19.37
#